data_AF-A0A9P6C838-F1
#
_entry.id   AF-A0A9P6C838-F1
#
_cell.length_a   1.000
_cell.length_b   1.000
_cell.length_c   1.000
_cell.angle_alpha   90.00
_cell.angle_beta   90.00
_cell.angle_gamma   90.00
#
_symmetry.space_group_name_H-M   'P 1'
#
loop_
_entity.id
_entity.type
_entity.pdbx_description
1 polymer ?
#
loop_
_entity_poly.entity_id
_entity_poly.type
_entity_poly.pdbx_seq_one_letter_code
_entity_poly.pdbx_strand_id
1 'polypeptide(L)'
;MLCALADHVEWISDALTPVVTNVPSSMSIDIRVFVTAGTDQSWDDDSVEGDAENTGVNKIKLKQSLLNSPSVNVRQGRPDVDELIKEEINQASGPISVNVCGTHALARAVRSSLRCPRFMDVLRGGPTVTLHVEAFGNA
;
A
#
# COMPACT_ATOMS: atom_id res chain seq x y z
N MET A 1 -19.65 12.38 -14.17
CA MET A 1 -18.66 12.98 -13.25
C MET A 1 -18.07 11.81 -12.50
N LEU A 2 -16.80 11.47 -12.76
CA LEU A 2 -16.28 10.09 -12.72
C LEU A 2 -16.18 9.48 -11.30
N CYS A 3 -16.83 8.33 -11.12
CA CYS A 3 -16.69 7.39 -10.00
C CYS A 3 -15.35 6.62 -10.04
N ALA A 4 -14.22 7.31 -10.17
CA ALA A 4 -12.94 6.69 -10.52
C ALA A 4 -12.11 6.14 -9.34
N LEU A 5 -12.69 5.59 -8.26
CA LEU A 5 -11.86 5.23 -7.08
C LEU A 5 -12.15 3.90 -6.39
N ALA A 6 -13.41 3.54 -6.16
CA ALA A 6 -13.74 2.19 -5.69
C ALA A 6 -13.40 1.13 -6.77
N ASP A 7 -13.70 1.46 -8.03
CA ASP A 7 -13.40 0.62 -9.19
C ASP A 7 -11.88 0.38 -9.37
N HIS A 8 -11.04 1.35 -8.98
CA HIS A 8 -9.58 1.24 -9.03
C HIS A 8 -8.95 0.58 -7.80
N VAL A 9 -9.72 0.16 -6.81
CA VAL A 9 -9.22 -0.80 -5.81
C VAL A 9 -9.77 -2.19 -6.11
N GLU A 10 -10.93 -2.28 -6.77
CA GLU A 10 -11.53 -3.54 -7.24
C GLU A 10 -10.62 -4.29 -8.23
N TRP A 11 -9.96 -3.62 -9.18
CA TRP A 11 -9.09 -4.33 -10.14
C TRP A 11 -7.89 -5.05 -9.51
N ILE A 12 -7.43 -4.64 -8.32
CA ILE A 12 -6.33 -5.30 -7.61
C ILE A 12 -6.81 -6.27 -6.53
N SER A 13 -8.10 -6.30 -6.18
CA SER A 13 -8.60 -7.17 -5.11
C SER A 13 -8.38 -8.65 -5.41
N ASP A 14 -8.53 -9.03 -6.68
CA ASP A 14 -8.34 -10.40 -7.13
C ASP A 14 -6.87 -10.85 -7.00
N ALA A 15 -5.93 -9.92 -7.13
CA ALA A 15 -4.50 -10.18 -6.92
C ALA A 15 -4.13 -10.19 -5.42
N LEU A 16 -4.76 -9.34 -4.60
CA LEU A 16 -4.45 -9.23 -3.17
C LEU A 16 -5.10 -10.31 -2.31
N THR A 17 -6.30 -10.78 -2.67
CA THR A 17 -7.03 -11.84 -1.92
C THR A 17 -6.19 -13.10 -1.71
N PRO A 18 -5.56 -13.72 -2.74
CA PRO A 18 -4.76 -14.92 -2.53
C PRO A 18 -3.52 -14.65 -1.68
N VAL A 19 -2.95 -13.44 -1.76
CA VAL A 19 -1.80 -13.05 -0.93
C VAL A 19 -2.20 -13.02 0.54
N VAL A 20 -3.29 -12.32 0.89
CA VAL A 20 -3.74 -12.16 2.29
C VAL A 20 -4.27 -13.47 2.88
N THR A 21 -4.90 -14.33 2.08
CA THR A 21 -5.50 -15.59 2.56
C THR A 21 -4.49 -16.73 2.73
N ASN A 22 -3.39 -16.73 1.99
CA ASN A 22 -2.39 -17.80 2.00
C ASN A 22 -1.07 -17.41 2.68
N VAL A 23 -1.06 -16.34 3.48
CA VAL A 23 0.14 -15.94 4.22
C VAL A 23 0.54 -17.05 5.20
N PRO A 24 1.78 -17.57 5.12
CA PRO A 24 2.29 -18.50 6.12
C PRO A 24 2.33 -17.85 7.50
N SER A 25 2.07 -18.60 8.57
CA SER A 25 2.08 -18.07 9.94
C SER A 25 3.44 -17.51 10.41
N SER A 26 4.51 -17.81 9.69
CA SER A 26 5.85 -17.27 9.92
C SER A 26 6.08 -15.89 9.29
N MET A 27 5.12 -15.34 8.54
CA MET A 27 5.25 -14.08 7.81
C MET A 27 4.08 -13.16 8.16
N SER A 28 4.38 -11.88 8.37
CA SER A 28 3.38 -10.81 8.47
C SER A 28 3.38 -9.98 7.20
N ILE A 29 2.19 -9.55 6.77
CA ILE A 29 2.01 -8.64 5.64
C ILE A 29 1.19 -7.45 6.14
N ASP A 30 1.68 -6.24 5.87
CA ASP A 30 0.96 -4.98 6.06
C ASP A 30 0.82 -4.29 4.69
N ILE A 31 -0.41 -4.08 4.25
CA ILE A 31 -0.73 -3.48 2.96
C ILE A 31 -1.39 -2.12 3.21
N ARG A 32 -0.68 -1.04 2.89
CA ARG A 32 -1.18 0.33 3.00
C ARG A 32 -1.49 0.90 1.63
N VAL A 33 -2.76 1.21 1.37
CA VAL A 33 -3.24 1.80 0.12
C VAL A 33 -3.54 3.27 0.34
N PHE A 34 -2.89 4.15 -0.43
CA PHE A 34 -3.08 5.60 -0.35
C PHE A 34 -3.79 6.15 -1.59
N VAL A 35 -5.00 6.64 -1.38
CA VAL A 35 -5.83 7.27 -2.41
C VAL A 35 -5.48 8.76 -2.53
N THR A 36 -4.88 9.14 -3.66
CA THR A 36 -4.32 10.50 -3.85
C THR A 36 -5.17 11.46 -4.68
N ALA A 37 -6.36 11.06 -5.13
CA ALA A 37 -7.26 11.97 -5.85
C ALA A 37 -7.75 13.09 -4.92
N GLY A 38 -7.97 14.29 -5.48
CA GLY A 38 -8.36 15.48 -4.72
C GLY A 38 -9.66 15.28 -3.94
N THR A 39 -9.62 15.58 -2.64
CA THR A 39 -10.74 15.60 -1.72
C THR A 39 -11.68 16.75 -2.05
N ASP A 40 -12.86 16.43 -2.59
CA ASP A 40 -14.01 17.34 -2.56
C ASP A 40 -15.34 16.62 -2.33
N GLN A 41 -15.33 15.36 -1.86
CA GLN A 41 -16.57 14.67 -1.47
C GLN A 41 -16.34 13.85 -0.20
N SER A 42 -17.12 14.20 0.84
CA SER A 42 -17.24 13.42 2.07
C SER A 42 -17.76 12.03 1.73
N TRP A 43 -17.29 11.07 2.50
CA TRP A 43 -17.75 9.69 2.44
C TRP A 43 -19.09 9.63 3.16
N ASP A 44 -20.15 10.10 2.51
CA ASP A 44 -21.50 9.76 2.95
C ASP A 44 -21.82 8.37 2.39
N ASP A 45 -21.63 7.41 3.29
CA ASP A 45 -22.15 6.04 3.26
C ASP A 45 -23.68 6.08 3.14
N ASP A 46 -24.17 6.14 1.90
CA ASP A 46 -25.59 5.93 1.61
C ASP A 46 -25.74 5.25 0.24
N SER A 47 -26.01 3.95 0.25
CA SER A 47 -26.74 3.27 -0.82
C SER A 47 -27.43 2.02 -0.27
N VAL A 48 -28.63 2.24 0.24
CA VAL A 48 -29.66 1.21 0.43
C VAL A 48 -30.34 0.87 -0.91
N GLU A 49 -30.52 -0.44 -1.11
CA GLU A 49 -31.51 -1.15 -1.94
C GLU A 49 -31.44 -1.13 -3.48
N GLY A 50 -31.55 -2.34 -4.07
CA GLY A 50 -32.01 -2.50 -5.46
C GLY A 50 -31.51 -3.74 -6.23
N ASP A 51 -32.07 -4.90 -5.90
CA ASP A 51 -32.34 -6.05 -6.78
C ASP A 51 -31.25 -7.03 -7.23
N ALA A 52 -31.66 -8.29 -7.09
CA ALA A 52 -30.88 -9.50 -7.22
C ALA A 52 -30.91 -10.07 -8.63
N GLU A 53 -29.73 -10.25 -9.24
CA GLU A 53 -29.42 -11.40 -10.09
C GLU A 53 -28.02 -11.96 -9.73
N ASN A 54 -28.06 -12.92 -8.80
CA ASN A 54 -27.25 -14.13 -8.60
C ASN A 54 -25.77 -14.27 -9.05
N THR A 55 -25.00 -13.19 -9.24
CA THR A 55 -23.52 -13.27 -9.41
C THR A 55 -22.76 -12.24 -8.56
N GLY A 56 -23.48 -11.33 -7.88
CA GLY A 56 -22.91 -10.26 -7.05
C GLY A 56 -22.63 -10.61 -5.58
N VAL A 57 -23.25 -11.68 -5.05
CA VAL A 57 -23.18 -12.00 -3.60
C VAL A 57 -21.76 -12.36 -3.15
N ASN A 58 -20.99 -13.06 -4.00
CA ASN A 58 -19.61 -13.44 -3.67
C ASN A 58 -18.65 -12.25 -3.79
N LYS A 59 -18.88 -11.34 -4.75
CA LYS A 59 -18.05 -10.15 -4.95
C LYS A 59 -18.21 -9.15 -3.79
N ILE A 60 -19.44 -8.90 -3.34
CA ILE A 60 -19.69 -7.96 -2.22
C ILE A 60 -19.13 -8.50 -0.88
N LYS A 61 -19.22 -9.82 -0.63
CA LYS A 61 -18.61 -10.44 0.55
C LYS A 61 -17.08 -10.42 0.53
N LEU A 62 -16.45 -10.62 -0.64
CA LEU A 62 -15.00 -10.48 -0.79
C LEU A 62 -14.53 -9.02 -0.61
N LYS A 63 -15.31 -8.05 -1.12
CA LYS A 63 -15.07 -6.60 -0.93
C LYS A 63 -15.00 -6.21 0.55
N GLN A 64 -15.96 -6.69 1.36
CA GLN A 64 -15.93 -6.50 2.81
C GLN A 64 -14.80 -7.30 3.45
N SER A 65 -14.52 -8.53 3.02
CA SER A 65 -13.49 -9.37 3.63
C SER A 65 -12.05 -8.86 3.44
N LEU A 66 -11.73 -8.20 2.31
CA LEU A 66 -10.41 -7.62 2.09
C LEU A 66 -10.22 -6.31 2.86
N LEU A 67 -11.24 -5.45 2.86
CA LEU A 67 -11.24 -4.18 3.62
C LEU A 67 -11.35 -4.40 5.14
N ASN A 68 -11.95 -5.51 5.57
CA ASN A 68 -12.04 -5.90 6.98
C ASN A 68 -10.86 -6.78 7.44
N SER A 69 -9.91 -7.12 6.56
CA SER A 69 -8.71 -7.83 6.98
C SER A 69 -7.81 -6.88 7.76
N PRO A 70 -7.30 -7.27 8.94
CA PRO A 70 -6.41 -6.42 9.73
C PRO A 70 -5.09 -6.08 9.02
N SER A 71 -4.77 -6.81 7.94
CA SER A 71 -3.54 -6.65 7.16
C SER A 71 -3.65 -5.62 6.02
N VAL A 72 -4.83 -5.04 5.77
CA VAL A 72 -5.04 -4.06 4.70
C VAL A 72 -5.63 -2.78 5.26
N ASN A 73 -4.93 -1.65 5.05
CA ASN A 73 -5.38 -0.34 5.50
C ASN A 73 -5.46 0.63 4.32
N VAL A 74 -6.65 1.18 4.06
CA VAL A 74 -6.89 2.16 3.00
C VAL A 74 -6.99 3.55 3.63
N ARG A 75 -6.16 4.49 3.15
CA ARG A 75 -6.10 5.87 3.62
C ARG A 75 -6.29 6.85 2.46
N GLN A 76 -6.90 7.99 2.73
CA GLN A 76 -6.93 9.10 1.78
C GLN A 76 -5.75 10.04 1.98
N GLY A 77 -5.31 10.66 0.89
CA GLY A 77 -4.21 11.61 0.85
C GLY A 77 -2.90 11.01 0.33
N ARG A 78 -1.89 11.88 0.22
CA ARG A 78 -0.53 11.50 -0.18
C ARG A 78 0.27 11.07 1.04
N PRO A 79 0.91 9.89 1.03
CA PRO A 79 1.72 9.44 2.15
C PRO A 79 2.99 10.28 2.29
N ASP A 80 3.40 10.50 3.54
CA ASP A 80 4.78 10.91 3.83
C ASP A 80 5.68 9.67 3.74
N VAL A 81 6.33 9.53 2.59
CA VAL A 81 7.24 8.43 2.29
C VAL A 81 8.47 8.44 3.20
N ASP A 82 8.89 9.61 3.67
CA ASP A 82 10.08 9.75 4.50
C ASP A 82 9.83 9.23 5.92
N GLU A 83 8.71 9.62 6.50
CA GLU A 83 8.28 9.12 7.80
C GLU A 83 8.05 7.60 7.75
N LEU A 84 7.33 7.12 6.73
CA LEU A 84 6.99 5.71 6.60
C LEU A 84 8.22 4.80 6.47
N ILE A 85 9.20 5.19 5.66
CA ILE A 85 10.44 4.42 5.51
C ILE A 85 11.25 4.44 6.82
N LYS A 86 11.35 5.59 7.49
CA LYS A 86 12.10 5.69 8.74
C LYS A 86 11.48 4.85 9.86
N GLU A 87 10.16 4.84 9.95
CA GLU A 87 9.44 4.01 10.91
C GLU A 87 9.79 2.54 10.72
N GLU A 88 9.74 2.03 9.48
CA GLU A 88 10.05 0.61 9.24
C GLU A 88 11.52 0.26 9.41
N ILE A 89 12.43 1.17 9.04
CA ILE A 89 13.85 0.97 9.29
C ILE A 89 14.13 0.87 10.80
N ASN A 90 13.43 1.66 11.63
CA ASN A 90 13.62 1.64 13.08
C ASN A 90 13.05 0.37 13.75
N GLN A 91 12.02 -0.25 13.15
CA GLN A 91 11.42 -1.48 13.68
C GLN A 91 12.13 -2.75 13.18
N ALA A 92 12.88 -2.67 12.08
CA ALA A 92 13.55 -3.82 11.49
C ALA A 92 14.80 -4.27 12.28
N SER A 93 14.94 -5.58 12.48
CA SER A 93 16.08 -6.22 13.18
C SER A 93 17.09 -6.89 12.23
N GLY A 94 17.11 -6.50 10.95
CA GLY A 94 17.93 -7.18 9.94
C GLY A 94 18.08 -6.39 8.64
N PRO A 95 18.63 -7.03 7.59
CA PRO A 95 18.74 -6.42 6.27
C PRO A 95 17.36 -6.08 5.69
N ILE A 96 17.25 -4.91 5.07
CA ILE A 96 16.01 -4.39 4.51
C ILE A 96 16.18 -4.22 3.00
N SER A 97 15.18 -4.64 2.24
CA SER A 97 15.09 -4.35 0.80
C SER A 97 13.91 -3.40 0.57
N VAL A 98 14.18 -2.28 -0.09
CA VAL A 98 13.16 -1.32 -0.52
C VAL A 98 13.05 -1.39 -2.03
N ASN A 99 11.88 -1.77 -2.53
CA ASN A 99 11.62 -1.88 -3.97
C ASN A 99 10.60 -0.80 -4.37
N VAL A 100 10.93 -0.03 -5.41
CA VAL A 100 10.08 1.07 -5.87
C VAL A 100 9.78 0.91 -7.35
N CYS A 101 8.50 0.90 -7.67
CA CYS A 101 7.99 0.97 -9.04
C CYS A 101 7.03 2.15 -9.13
N GLY A 102 7.20 3.02 -10.13
CA GLY A 102 6.28 4.15 -10.36
C GLY A 102 6.97 5.39 -10.89
N THR A 103 6.41 6.56 -10.55
CA THR A 103 6.89 7.85 -11.08
C THR A 103 8.31 8.18 -10.64
N HIS A 104 9.03 8.94 -11.46
CA HIS A 104 10.36 9.46 -11.11
C HIS A 104 10.34 10.29 -9.81
N ALA A 105 9.24 10.99 -9.53
CA ALA A 105 9.06 11.75 -8.30
C ALA A 105 9.04 10.84 -7.06
N LEU A 106 8.30 9.73 -7.12
CA LEU A 106 8.26 8.74 -6.03
C LEU A 106 9.63 8.10 -5.81
N ALA A 107 10.28 7.66 -6.89
CA ALA A 107 11.62 7.08 -6.81
C ALA A 107 12.66 8.07 -6.24
N ARG A 108 12.54 9.36 -6.57
CA ARG A 108 13.40 10.41 -6.01
C ARG A 108 13.11 10.66 -4.52
N ALA A 109 11.84 10.64 -4.11
CA ALA A 109 11.45 10.77 -2.70
C ALA A 109 12.04 9.63 -1.87
N VAL A 110 11.84 8.38 -2.29
CA VAL A 110 12.41 7.19 -1.61
C VAL A 110 13.94 7.26 -1.53
N ARG A 111 14.62 7.62 -2.63
CA ARG A 111 16.07 7.83 -2.62
C ARG A 111 16.50 8.91 -1.64
N SER A 112 15.72 9.97 -1.48
CA SER A 112 16.01 11.05 -0.55
C SER A 112 15.91 10.58 0.90
N SER A 113 14.88 9.79 1.22
CA SER A 113 14.66 9.25 2.56
C SER A 113 15.73 8.27 3.01
N LEU A 114 16.29 7.50 2.07
CA LEU A 114 17.35 6.52 2.34
C LEU A 114 18.77 7.11 2.35
N ARG A 115 18.94 8.37 1.90
CA ARG A 115 20.26 8.93 1.54
C ARG A 115 21.16 9.30 2.72
N CYS A 116 20.69 9.20 3.96
CA CYS A 116 21.42 9.68 5.11
C CYS A 116 21.34 8.71 6.29
N PRO A 117 21.98 7.53 6.22
CA PRO A 117 22.25 6.76 7.43
C PRO A 117 23.13 7.62 8.33
N ARG A 118 22.74 7.83 9.59
CA ARG A 118 23.60 8.59 10.50
C ARG A 118 24.86 7.77 10.73
N PHE A 119 26.01 8.42 10.85
CA PHE A 119 27.27 7.73 11.17
C PHE A 119 27.14 6.82 12.41
N MET A 120 26.35 7.25 13.39
CA MET A 120 26.00 6.46 14.57
C MET A 120 25.19 5.20 14.25
N ASP A 121 24.34 5.23 13.23
CA ASP A 121 23.54 4.07 12.82
C ASP A 121 24.49 3.01 12.23
N VAL A 122 25.50 3.41 11.46
CA VAL A 122 26.53 2.49 10.95
C VAL A 122 27.37 1.90 12.09
N LEU A 123 27.84 2.74 13.02
CA LEU A 123 28.65 2.28 14.16
C LEU A 123 27.90 1.36 15.12
N ARG A 124 26.58 1.53 15.24
CA ARG A 124 25.72 0.68 16.09
C ARG A 124 25.30 -0.62 15.41
N GLY A 125 25.77 -0.88 14.19
CA GLY A 125 25.36 -2.05 13.42
C GLY A 125 23.92 -1.95 12.93
N GLY A 126 23.48 -0.74 12.56
CA GLY A 126 22.16 -0.47 12.02
C GLY A 126 21.85 -1.29 10.75
N PRO A 127 20.57 -1.39 10.38
CA PRO A 127 20.13 -2.27 9.31
C PRO A 127 20.76 -1.88 7.97
N THR A 128 21.21 -2.89 7.23
CA THR A 128 21.69 -2.70 5.85
C THR A 128 20.48 -2.56 4.94
N VAL A 129 20.36 -1.41 4.25
CA VAL A 129 19.23 -1.13 3.35
C VAL A 129 19.68 -1.20 1.90
N THR A 130 19.02 -2.05 1.11
CA THR A 130 19.21 -2.15 -0.35
C THR A 130 18.02 -1.52 -1.06
N LEU A 131 18.26 -0.60 -1.99
CA LEU A 131 17.21 0.04 -2.79
C LEU A 131 17.22 -0.50 -4.23
N HIS A 132 16.09 -1.03 -4.66
CA HIS A 132 15.82 -1.38 -6.06
C HIS A 132 14.78 -0.41 -6.64
N VAL A 133 15.09 0.22 -7.78
CA VAL A 133 14.15 1.11 -8.48
C VAL A 133 13.88 0.53 -9.86
N GLU A 134 12.64 0.10 -10.06
CA GLU A 134 12.12 -0.37 -11.33
C GLU A 134 11.45 0.79 -12.05
N ALA A 135 11.94 1.10 -13.25
CA ALA A 135 11.34 2.07 -14.14
C ALA A 135 10.61 1.32 -15.26
N PHE A 136 9.29 1.23 -15.18
CA PHE A 136 8.46 0.83 -16.31
C PHE A 136 8.12 2.09 -17.11
N GLY A 137 8.79 2.27 -18.24
CA GLY A 137 8.51 3.36 -19.17
C GLY A 137 7.68 2.88 -20.35
N ASN A 138 6.61 3.61 -20.68
CA ASN A 138 6.37 3.90 -22.09
C ASN A 138 7.39 4.98 -22.46
N ALA A 139 8.25 4.65 -23.42
CA ALA A 139 9.26 5.54 -23.98
C ALA A 139 8.64 6.81 -24.60
#